data_AF-A0A519TQ76-F1
#
_entry.id   AF-A0A519TQ76-F1
#
_cell.length_a   1.000
_cell.length_b   1.000
_cell.length_c   1.000
_cell.angle_alpha   90.00
_cell.angle_beta   90.00
_cell.angle_gamma   90.00
#
_symmetry.space_group_name_H-M   'P 1'
#
loop_
_entity.id
_entity.type
_entity.pdbx_description
1 polymer ?
#
loop_
_entity_poly.entity_id
_entity_poly.type
_entity_poly.pdbx_seq_one_letter_code
_entity_poly.pdbx_strand_id
1 'polypeptide(L)'
;MNYLRNLFLGGIWALGGASAAHAQATAATPKTDFHQWAPTPPMGWNSWDCYGPTVTEAETKANADYMAKYLKSSGWEYVVVDIRWYVGNDTAHGYNEKNPDWNLDPYGRFVPAPNRFPSAAGGKGFKPLADYMHAKGLKFGIHLMRGVPVVAVQRKLPIKDTKLTADAIYSKEGQAAWLHDMYTVVAGKPGAQEYYNSLFELYASWGVDLVKIDDLSEPYHTGEIEMIRKAIDRTGRQIVFSMSPGETPIADARHAQQHANMWRTVGDFWDSWEQLKEHFEVCNRWTPYIMTGAWPDADMLPLGRLGIRAERGDDRQTRFTPDEQRTLMTLWSIFRSPLMFGGDLPSNTPATLALLTNPRVL
;
A
#
# COMPACT_ATOMS: atom_id res chain seq x y z
N MET A 1 -35.60 -88.64 -38.25
CA MET A 1 -34.66 -88.57 -37.11
C MET A 1 -34.80 -87.18 -36.51
N ASN A 2 -35.66 -87.04 -35.50
CA ASN A 2 -35.31 -86.88 -34.07
C ASN A 2 -34.62 -85.53 -33.80
N TYR A 3 -34.91 -84.72 -32.79
CA TYR A 3 -35.96 -84.55 -31.77
C TYR A 3 -35.52 -83.25 -31.02
N LEU A 4 -36.44 -82.65 -30.25
CA LEU A 4 -36.20 -81.85 -29.02
C LEU A 4 -36.12 -80.31 -29.05
N ARG A 5 -37.03 -79.78 -28.22
CA ARG A 5 -37.17 -78.45 -27.60
C ARG A 5 -36.14 -78.20 -26.48
N ASN A 6 -35.87 -76.93 -26.17
CA ASN A 6 -36.01 -76.24 -24.86
C ASN A 6 -35.27 -74.87 -24.91
N LEU A 7 -35.93 -73.71 -24.80
CA LEU A 7 -36.23 -72.93 -23.56
C LEU A 7 -35.00 -72.64 -22.68
N PHE A 8 -34.62 -71.37 -22.50
CA PHE A 8 -34.40 -70.68 -21.20
C PHE A 8 -33.96 -69.19 -21.38
N LEU A 9 -34.81 -68.30 -20.87
CA LEU A 9 -34.56 -67.06 -20.09
C LEU A 9 -33.30 -66.19 -20.28
N GLY A 10 -33.57 -64.88 -20.43
CA GLY A 10 -33.15 -63.87 -19.43
C GLY A 10 -31.92 -63.00 -19.75
N GLY A 11 -32.10 -61.68 -19.71
CA GLY A 11 -31.02 -60.73 -19.45
C GLY A 11 -30.94 -59.51 -20.37
N ILE A 12 -31.81 -58.51 -20.14
CA ILE A 12 -31.59 -57.14 -20.62
C ILE A 12 -30.44 -56.55 -19.78
N TRP A 13 -29.27 -56.32 -20.38
CA TRP A 13 -28.21 -55.53 -19.76
C TRP A 13 -28.37 -54.06 -20.20
N ALA A 14 -28.93 -53.25 -19.30
CA ALA A 14 -28.85 -51.80 -19.39
C ALA A 14 -27.43 -51.37 -18.99
N LEU A 15 -26.62 -50.94 -19.97
CA LEU A 15 -25.35 -50.27 -19.71
C LEU A 15 -25.63 -48.80 -19.40
N GLY A 16 -25.75 -48.50 -18.10
CA GLY A 16 -25.73 -47.12 -17.59
C GLY A 16 -24.32 -46.54 -17.73
N GLY A 17 -24.13 -45.63 -18.68
CA GLY A 17 -22.92 -44.83 -18.81
C GLY A 17 -22.87 -43.76 -17.72
N ALA A 18 -22.12 -44.00 -16.65
CA ALA A 18 -21.78 -42.98 -15.67
C ALA A 18 -20.70 -42.06 -16.25
N SER A 19 -21.07 -40.85 -16.63
CA SER A 19 -20.16 -39.77 -16.99
C SER A 19 -19.40 -39.31 -15.74
N ALA A 20 -18.15 -39.76 -15.59
CA ALA A 20 -17.24 -39.25 -14.57
C ALA A 20 -16.81 -37.81 -14.94
N ALA A 21 -17.43 -36.82 -14.30
CA ALA A 21 -16.95 -35.46 -14.32
C ALA A 21 -15.55 -35.40 -13.69
N HIS A 22 -14.53 -35.16 -14.52
CA HIS A 22 -13.20 -34.81 -14.03
C HIS A 22 -13.28 -33.41 -13.41
N ALA A 23 -13.46 -33.35 -12.10
CA ALA A 23 -13.15 -32.16 -11.34
C ALA A 23 -11.64 -31.93 -11.45
N GLN A 24 -11.23 -30.98 -12.30
CA GLN A 24 -9.88 -30.42 -12.24
C GLN A 24 -9.72 -29.77 -10.88
N ALA A 25 -9.02 -30.44 -9.98
CA ALA A 25 -8.48 -29.82 -8.79
C ALA A 25 -7.56 -28.69 -9.25
N THR A 26 -7.99 -27.44 -9.03
CA THR A 26 -7.12 -26.28 -9.12
C THR A 26 -6.00 -26.50 -8.11
N ALA A 27 -4.80 -26.85 -8.58
CA ALA A 27 -3.64 -26.95 -7.73
C ALA A 27 -3.47 -25.60 -7.01
N ALA A 28 -3.52 -25.61 -5.68
CA ALA A 28 -3.27 -24.43 -4.88
C ALA A 28 -1.86 -23.93 -5.21
N THR A 29 -1.75 -22.70 -5.72
CA THR A 29 -0.47 -22.02 -5.90
C THR A 29 0.29 -22.07 -4.57
N PRO A 30 1.57 -22.47 -4.52
CA PRO A 30 2.34 -22.44 -3.29
C PRO A 30 2.22 -21.06 -2.67
N LYS A 31 1.80 -21.00 -1.40
CA LYS A 31 1.69 -19.73 -0.66
C LYS A 31 3.12 -19.17 -0.54
N THR A 32 3.48 -18.23 -1.39
CA THR A 32 4.78 -17.56 -1.32
C THR A 32 4.84 -16.76 -0.04
N ASP A 33 5.89 -16.97 0.75
CA ASP A 33 6.11 -16.24 1.98
C ASP A 33 6.38 -14.74 1.67
N PHE A 34 5.44 -13.86 2.00
CA PHE A 34 5.52 -12.44 1.65
C PHE A 34 6.67 -11.70 2.35
N HIS A 35 7.23 -12.28 3.41
CA HIS A 35 8.43 -11.76 4.07
C HIS A 35 9.62 -11.68 3.09
N GLN A 36 9.66 -12.56 2.07
CA GLN A 36 10.72 -12.55 1.06
C GLN A 36 10.67 -11.33 0.12
N TRP A 37 9.58 -10.56 0.14
CA TRP A 37 9.42 -9.39 -0.74
C TRP A 37 10.10 -8.14 -0.18
N ALA A 38 10.44 -8.14 1.11
CA ALA A 38 11.19 -7.08 1.79
C ALA A 38 12.32 -7.66 2.67
N PRO A 39 13.30 -8.39 2.09
CA PRO A 39 14.35 -9.06 2.85
C PRO A 39 15.27 -8.10 3.62
N THR A 40 15.27 -6.82 3.23
CA THR A 40 15.81 -5.69 3.96
C THR A 40 14.71 -4.64 4.16
N PRO A 41 14.84 -3.70 5.11
CA PRO A 41 13.88 -2.62 5.26
C PRO A 41 13.73 -1.86 3.92
N PRO A 42 12.50 -1.59 3.45
CA PRO A 42 12.30 -0.81 2.22
C PRO A 42 13.00 0.55 2.27
N MET A 43 13.69 0.91 1.18
CA MET A 43 14.33 2.21 1.02
C MET A 43 13.74 2.95 -0.19
N GLY A 44 13.34 4.20 -0.01
CA GLY A 44 12.64 4.93 -1.06
C GLY A 44 12.38 6.40 -0.76
N TRP A 45 11.41 6.95 -1.48
CA TRP A 45 10.93 8.32 -1.38
C TRP A 45 9.41 8.30 -1.25
N ASN A 46 8.88 9.20 -0.44
CA ASN A 46 7.46 9.41 -0.28
C ASN A 46 7.13 10.90 -0.43
N SER A 47 6.02 11.22 -1.10
CA SER A 47 5.65 12.60 -1.44
C SER A 47 5.06 13.42 -0.29
N TRP A 48 4.77 12.85 0.88
CA TRP A 48 4.00 13.50 1.93
C TRP A 48 4.67 14.75 2.50
N ASP A 49 5.90 14.65 3.03
CA ASP A 49 6.51 15.77 3.76
C ASP A 49 6.82 16.98 2.86
N CYS A 50 7.02 16.77 1.55
CA CYS A 50 7.26 17.83 0.58
C CYS A 50 5.97 18.37 -0.06
N TYR A 51 5.04 17.50 -0.48
CA TYR A 51 3.92 17.87 -1.34
C TYR A 51 2.52 17.62 -0.74
N GLY A 52 2.45 17.03 0.46
CA GLY A 52 1.20 16.68 1.11
C GLY A 52 0.29 15.84 0.18
N PRO A 53 -1.02 16.13 0.11
CA PRO A 53 -1.94 15.41 -0.77
C PRO A 53 -1.87 15.87 -2.25
N THR A 54 -0.95 16.77 -2.61
CA THR A 54 -1.00 17.55 -3.87
C THR A 54 0.11 17.23 -4.87
N VAL A 55 0.87 16.14 -4.67
CA VAL A 55 1.92 15.75 -5.62
C VAL A 55 1.37 15.56 -7.04
N THR A 56 2.17 15.93 -8.03
CA THR A 56 1.87 15.78 -9.45
C THR A 56 2.77 14.74 -10.12
N GLU A 57 2.36 14.23 -11.28
CA GLU A 57 3.16 13.28 -12.06
C GLU A 57 4.56 13.81 -12.40
N ALA A 58 4.68 15.10 -12.73
CA ALA A 58 5.95 15.71 -13.07
C ALA A 58 6.92 15.70 -11.87
N GLU A 59 6.44 16.02 -10.67
CA GLU A 59 7.23 15.99 -9.44
C GLU A 59 7.61 14.57 -9.03
N THR A 60 6.69 13.61 -9.16
CA THR A 60 7.00 12.19 -8.94
C THR A 60 8.09 11.70 -9.90
N LYS A 61 8.01 12.06 -11.19
CA LYS A 61 9.03 11.70 -12.18
C LYS A 61 10.37 12.35 -11.89
N ALA A 62 10.39 13.62 -11.48
CA ALA A 62 11.63 14.32 -11.12
C ALA A 62 12.34 13.66 -9.92
N ASN A 63 11.58 13.27 -8.89
CA ASN A 63 12.12 12.55 -7.74
C ASN A 63 12.64 11.15 -8.13
N ALA A 64 11.93 10.45 -9.03
CA ALA A 64 12.39 9.18 -9.58
C ALA A 64 13.68 9.32 -10.43
N ASP A 65 13.77 10.35 -11.26
CA ASP A 65 14.96 10.64 -12.06
C ASP A 65 16.18 10.93 -11.17
N TYR A 66 15.98 11.68 -10.09
CA TYR A 66 17.03 11.92 -9.10
C TYR A 66 17.45 10.61 -8.42
N MET A 67 16.50 9.81 -7.93
CA MET A 67 16.78 8.55 -7.26
C MET A 67 17.55 7.58 -8.16
N ALA A 68 17.09 7.40 -9.40
CA ALA A 68 17.74 6.53 -10.38
C ALA A 68 19.19 6.95 -10.65
N LYS A 69 19.46 8.26 -10.66
CA LYS A 69 20.78 8.82 -10.95
C LYS A 69 21.75 8.78 -9.77
N TYR A 70 21.27 9.05 -8.56
CA TYR A 70 22.14 9.34 -7.41
C TYR A 70 22.02 8.37 -6.24
N LEU A 71 20.88 7.69 -6.09
CA LEU A 71 20.57 6.93 -4.88
C LEU A 71 20.38 5.44 -5.13
N LYS A 72 20.02 5.03 -6.35
CA LYS A 72 19.74 3.63 -6.69
C LYS A 72 20.93 2.69 -6.38
N SER A 73 22.16 3.12 -6.64
CA SER A 73 23.36 2.35 -6.32
C SER A 73 23.58 2.14 -4.82
N SER A 74 22.91 2.92 -3.99
CA SER A 74 22.91 2.84 -2.52
C SER A 74 21.67 2.12 -1.97
N GLY A 75 20.86 1.47 -2.82
CA GLY A 75 19.74 0.63 -2.40
C GLY A 75 18.36 1.31 -2.40
N TRP A 76 18.29 2.63 -2.65
CA TRP A 76 17.01 3.35 -2.73
C TRP A 76 16.25 2.97 -4.01
N GLU A 77 15.03 2.44 -3.86
CA GLU A 77 14.30 1.88 -5.00
C GLU A 77 12.80 2.22 -5.06
N TYR A 78 12.13 2.52 -3.95
CA TYR A 78 10.68 2.80 -3.98
C TYR A 78 10.38 4.28 -4.23
N VAL A 79 9.49 4.59 -5.17
CA VAL A 79 8.92 5.92 -5.39
C VAL A 79 7.42 5.86 -5.05
N VAL A 80 7.03 6.46 -3.92
CA VAL A 80 5.69 6.35 -3.34
C VAL A 80 4.89 7.64 -3.52
N VAL A 81 3.76 7.55 -4.21
CA VAL A 81 2.76 8.62 -4.30
C VAL A 81 1.84 8.53 -3.08
N ASP A 82 1.91 9.52 -2.19
CA ASP A 82 1.13 9.54 -0.96
C ASP A 82 -0.33 10.03 -1.19
N ILE A 83 -1.07 10.26 -0.10
CA ILE A 83 -2.54 10.26 -0.02
C ILE A 83 -3.27 11.15 -1.02
N ARG A 84 -4.53 10.77 -1.30
CA ARG A 84 -5.52 11.49 -2.12
C ARG A 84 -5.07 11.82 -3.54
N TRP A 85 -4.24 10.99 -4.16
CA TRP A 85 -3.97 11.06 -5.61
C TRP A 85 -5.24 10.95 -6.49
N TYR A 86 -6.35 10.52 -5.91
CA TYR A 86 -7.68 10.41 -6.51
C TYR A 86 -8.56 11.68 -6.37
N VAL A 87 -8.02 12.76 -5.79
CA VAL A 87 -8.71 14.05 -5.66
C VAL A 87 -8.04 15.11 -6.52
N GLY A 88 -8.81 15.74 -7.41
CA GLY A 88 -8.28 16.69 -8.39
C GLY A 88 -7.99 18.09 -7.84
N ASN A 89 -8.62 18.49 -6.74
CA ASN A 89 -8.66 19.88 -6.26
C ASN A 89 -8.26 20.06 -4.80
N ASP A 90 -7.32 19.23 -4.33
CA ASP A 90 -6.66 19.46 -3.04
C ASP A 90 -5.67 20.64 -3.10
N THR A 91 -5.44 21.23 -1.93
CA THR A 91 -4.52 22.36 -1.73
C THR A 91 -3.51 22.03 -0.64
N ALA A 92 -2.49 22.89 -0.47
CA ALA A 92 -1.62 22.81 0.70
C ALA A 92 -2.43 22.96 2.01
N HIS A 93 -1.83 22.50 3.12
CA HIS A 93 -2.37 22.62 4.48
C HIS A 93 -3.66 21.84 4.76
N GLY A 94 -3.77 20.63 4.21
CA GLY A 94 -4.78 19.65 4.58
C GLY A 94 -5.66 19.20 3.41
N TYR A 95 -6.87 18.76 3.73
CA TYR A 95 -7.74 18.04 2.82
C TYR A 95 -8.97 18.87 2.42
N ASN A 96 -9.24 18.96 1.11
CA ASN A 96 -10.52 19.47 0.65
C ASN A 96 -11.62 18.42 0.83
N GLU A 97 -12.30 18.45 1.98
CA GLU A 97 -13.48 17.62 2.26
C GLU A 97 -14.81 18.33 1.92
N LYS A 98 -14.78 19.62 1.60
CA LYS A 98 -15.99 20.42 1.35
C LYS A 98 -16.59 20.16 -0.03
N ASN A 99 -15.75 20.09 -1.06
CA ASN A 99 -16.17 19.85 -2.44
C ASN A 99 -15.10 19.07 -3.24
N PRO A 100 -14.74 17.86 -2.79
CA PRO A 100 -13.72 17.04 -3.43
C PRO A 100 -14.08 16.69 -4.88
N ASP A 101 -13.13 16.90 -5.79
CA ASP A 101 -13.18 16.43 -7.17
C ASP A 101 -12.76 14.95 -7.23
N TRP A 102 -13.71 14.07 -6.92
CA TRP A 102 -13.48 12.63 -6.83
C TRP A 102 -13.25 11.97 -8.19
N ASN A 103 -12.18 11.17 -8.30
CA ASN A 103 -11.91 10.35 -9.46
C ASN A 103 -12.11 8.86 -9.12
N LEU A 104 -13.17 8.25 -9.68
CA LEU A 104 -13.50 6.84 -9.50
C LEU A 104 -13.74 6.15 -10.84
N ASP A 105 -13.46 4.85 -10.88
CA ASP A 105 -13.91 3.98 -11.95
C ASP A 105 -15.38 3.54 -11.77
N PRO A 106 -15.98 2.84 -12.76
CA PRO A 106 -17.36 2.37 -12.66
C PRO A 106 -17.66 1.37 -11.53
N TYR A 107 -16.63 0.80 -10.89
CA TYR A 107 -16.77 -0.14 -9.76
C TYR A 107 -16.57 0.53 -8.40
N GLY A 108 -16.52 1.87 -8.37
CA GLY A 108 -16.34 2.63 -7.14
C GLY A 108 -14.94 2.52 -6.55
N ARG A 109 -13.94 2.17 -7.37
CA ARG A 109 -12.52 2.18 -6.97
C ARG A 109 -11.93 3.54 -7.31
N PHE A 110 -11.17 4.13 -6.40
CA PHE A 110 -10.46 5.38 -6.68
C PHE A 110 -9.43 5.19 -7.80
N VAL A 111 -9.34 6.17 -8.70
CA VAL A 111 -8.38 6.23 -9.80
C VAL A 111 -7.66 7.60 -9.81
N PRO A 112 -6.41 7.67 -10.30
CA PRO A 112 -5.64 8.92 -10.29
C PRO A 112 -6.34 10.06 -11.04
N ALA A 113 -6.32 11.24 -10.42
CA ALA A 113 -6.89 12.46 -10.97
C ALA A 113 -6.10 12.91 -12.22
N PRO A 114 -6.69 12.89 -13.43
CA PRO A 114 -5.94 13.13 -14.66
C PRO A 114 -5.35 14.55 -14.79
N ASN A 115 -5.89 15.54 -14.07
CA ASN A 115 -5.31 16.88 -14.03
C ASN A 115 -3.95 16.92 -13.31
N ARG A 116 -3.73 16.02 -12.34
CA ARG A 116 -2.45 15.86 -11.61
C ARG A 116 -1.57 14.78 -12.22
N PHE A 117 -2.19 13.76 -12.81
CA PHE A 117 -1.54 12.63 -13.46
C PHE A 117 -2.03 12.47 -14.90
N PRO A 118 -1.57 13.33 -15.84
CA PRO A 118 -2.05 13.32 -17.22
C PRO A 118 -1.92 11.97 -17.93
N SER A 119 -0.89 11.17 -17.59
CA SER A 119 -0.69 9.86 -18.19
C SER A 119 -1.78 8.84 -17.82
N ALA A 120 -2.53 9.08 -16.75
CA ALA A 120 -3.64 8.24 -16.32
C ALA A 120 -4.91 8.38 -17.18
N ALA A 121 -4.98 9.43 -18.00
CA ALA A 121 -6.14 9.70 -18.85
C ALA A 121 -6.52 8.50 -19.73
N GLY A 122 -7.82 8.38 -20.02
CA GLY A 122 -8.35 7.27 -20.83
C GLY A 122 -8.37 5.92 -20.09
N GLY A 123 -8.49 5.92 -18.76
CA GLY A 123 -8.63 4.71 -17.96
C GLY A 123 -7.33 3.92 -17.77
N LYS A 124 -6.17 4.52 -18.05
CA LYS A 124 -4.85 3.87 -17.91
C LYS A 124 -4.41 3.76 -16.45
N GLY A 125 -4.98 4.58 -15.57
CA GLY A 125 -4.61 4.65 -14.16
C GLY A 125 -3.11 4.89 -13.99
N PHE A 126 -2.49 4.28 -12.97
CA PHE A 126 -1.07 4.48 -12.74
C PHE A 126 -0.13 3.64 -13.61
N LYS A 127 -0.65 2.78 -14.49
CA LYS A 127 0.22 1.90 -15.29
C LYS A 127 1.35 2.65 -16.02
N PRO A 128 1.09 3.76 -16.73
CA PRO A 128 2.17 4.47 -17.42
C PRO A 128 3.22 5.08 -16.47
N LEU A 129 2.81 5.49 -15.26
CA LEU A 129 3.73 6.02 -14.25
C LEU A 129 4.56 4.91 -13.61
N ALA A 130 3.95 3.76 -13.31
CA ALA A 130 4.67 2.59 -12.83
C ALA A 130 5.67 2.06 -13.88
N ASP A 131 5.26 1.95 -15.14
CA ASP A 131 6.12 1.57 -16.26
C ASP A 131 7.35 2.53 -16.36
N TYR A 132 7.15 3.82 -16.10
CA TYR A 132 8.24 4.80 -16.04
C TYR A 132 9.23 4.52 -14.89
N MET A 133 8.75 4.13 -13.70
CA MET A 133 9.61 3.74 -12.58
C MET A 133 10.37 2.46 -12.90
N HIS A 134 9.68 1.44 -13.42
CA HIS A 134 10.26 0.15 -13.76
C HIS A 134 11.31 0.25 -14.86
N ALA A 135 11.11 1.12 -15.87
CA ALA A 135 12.10 1.37 -16.91
C ALA A 135 13.43 1.95 -16.38
N LYS A 136 13.41 2.56 -15.18
CA LYS A 136 14.60 3.03 -14.46
C LYS A 136 15.15 1.98 -13.49
N GLY A 137 14.51 0.83 -13.41
CA GLY A 137 14.73 -0.21 -12.40
C GLY A 137 14.49 0.30 -10.98
N LEU A 138 13.51 1.19 -10.82
CA LEU A 138 12.92 1.56 -9.54
C LEU A 138 11.59 0.80 -9.37
N LYS A 139 10.99 0.90 -8.20
CA LYS A 139 9.70 0.33 -7.82
C LYS A 139 8.68 1.43 -7.57
N PHE A 140 7.41 1.16 -7.81
CA PHE A 140 6.33 2.14 -7.68
C PHE A 140 5.43 1.81 -6.48
N GLY A 141 5.19 2.79 -5.62
CA GLY A 141 4.29 2.66 -4.48
C GLY A 141 3.14 3.68 -4.53
N ILE A 142 2.02 3.31 -3.91
CA ILE A 142 0.87 4.21 -3.72
C ILE A 142 0.36 4.14 -2.29
N HIS A 143 -0.19 5.26 -1.83
CA HIS A 143 -0.98 5.33 -0.62
C HIS A 143 -2.44 4.95 -0.85
N LEU A 144 -3.10 4.35 0.14
CA LEU A 144 -4.54 4.12 0.19
C LEU A 144 -5.09 4.50 1.56
N MET A 145 -6.34 4.95 1.60
CA MET A 145 -7.13 4.94 2.83
C MET A 145 -7.80 3.58 3.01
N ARG A 146 -7.84 3.06 4.24
CA ARG A 146 -8.66 1.88 4.58
C ARG A 146 -10.11 2.09 4.17
N GLY A 147 -10.75 1.03 3.66
CA GLY A 147 -12.19 0.95 3.55
C GLY A 147 -12.75 1.10 2.13
N VAL A 148 -14.01 1.55 2.05
CA VAL A 148 -14.76 1.77 0.81
C VAL A 148 -15.15 3.25 0.68
N PRO A 149 -15.03 3.89 -0.50
CA PRO A 149 -15.35 5.30 -0.65
C PRO A 149 -16.78 5.63 -0.24
N VAL A 150 -16.95 6.67 0.57
CA VAL A 150 -18.27 7.18 0.96
C VAL A 150 -19.11 7.50 -0.26
N VAL A 151 -18.50 8.11 -1.28
CA VAL A 151 -19.15 8.42 -2.57
C VAL A 151 -19.58 7.17 -3.34
N ALA A 152 -18.84 6.05 -3.26
CA ALA A 152 -19.23 4.80 -3.88
C ALA A 152 -20.44 4.17 -3.17
N VAL A 153 -20.47 4.23 -1.84
CA VAL A 153 -21.60 3.79 -1.01
C VAL A 153 -22.85 4.61 -1.30
N GLN A 154 -22.76 5.95 -1.29
CA GLN A 154 -23.88 6.85 -1.57
C GLN A 154 -24.46 6.64 -2.97
N ARG A 155 -23.60 6.37 -3.96
CA ARG A 155 -24.00 6.11 -5.35
C ARG A 155 -24.36 4.65 -5.64
N LYS A 156 -24.24 3.76 -4.65
CA LYS A 156 -24.45 2.31 -4.78
C LYS A 156 -23.69 1.71 -5.97
N LEU A 157 -22.42 2.09 -6.11
CA LEU A 157 -21.59 1.59 -7.22
C LEU A 157 -21.38 0.07 -7.10
N PRO A 158 -21.33 -0.66 -8.23
CA PRO A 158 -21.23 -2.11 -8.24
C PRO A 158 -19.86 -2.58 -7.75
N ILE A 159 -19.85 -3.67 -6.97
CA ILE A 159 -18.62 -4.38 -6.63
C ILE A 159 -18.30 -5.35 -7.79
N LYS A 160 -17.13 -5.17 -8.40
CA LYS A 160 -16.67 -5.95 -9.56
C LYS A 160 -16.84 -7.46 -9.32
N ASP A 161 -17.32 -8.17 -10.34
CA ASP A 161 -17.56 -9.62 -10.35
C ASP A 161 -18.58 -10.14 -9.32
N THR A 162 -19.42 -9.26 -8.79
CA THR A 162 -20.54 -9.62 -7.89
C THR A 162 -21.87 -9.04 -8.38
N LYS A 163 -22.98 -9.44 -7.73
CA LYS A 163 -24.29 -8.79 -7.88
C LYS A 163 -24.54 -7.72 -6.80
N LEU A 164 -23.53 -7.41 -5.99
CA LEU A 164 -23.63 -6.51 -4.84
C LEU A 164 -23.10 -5.13 -5.19
N THR A 165 -23.47 -4.17 -4.35
CA THR A 165 -23.07 -2.77 -4.45
C THR A 165 -22.34 -2.35 -3.18
N ALA A 166 -21.61 -1.24 -3.23
CA ALA A 166 -20.81 -0.73 -2.12
C ALA A 166 -21.62 -0.52 -0.82
N ASP A 167 -22.92 -0.19 -0.90
CA ASP A 167 -23.80 -0.05 0.27
C ASP A 167 -24.11 -1.37 0.99
N ALA A 168 -23.74 -2.52 0.43
CA ALA A 168 -23.92 -3.82 1.08
C ALA A 168 -22.82 -4.16 2.10
N ILE A 169 -21.61 -3.60 1.96
CA ILE A 169 -20.41 -4.08 2.67
C ILE A 169 -19.94 -3.17 3.81
N TYR A 170 -20.51 -1.97 3.94
CA TYR A 170 -19.95 -0.94 4.81
C TYR A 170 -20.53 -0.90 6.24
N SER A 171 -19.84 -0.13 7.08
CA SER A 171 -20.19 0.28 8.44
C SER A 171 -19.70 1.73 8.63
N LYS A 172 -20.46 2.57 9.36
CA LYS A 172 -20.00 3.92 9.72
C LYS A 172 -19.12 3.88 10.97
N GLU A 173 -19.30 2.85 11.78
CA GLU A 173 -18.52 2.57 12.96
C GLU A 173 -17.06 2.36 12.58
N GLY A 174 -16.17 3.03 13.30
CA GLY A 174 -14.73 3.00 13.06
C GLY A 174 -14.29 3.77 11.82
N GLN A 175 -15.11 4.64 11.22
CA GLN A 175 -14.64 5.58 10.19
C GLN A 175 -13.48 6.45 10.73
N ALA A 176 -12.48 6.71 9.89
CA ALA A 176 -11.35 7.58 10.22
C ALA A 176 -11.83 8.94 10.75
N ALA A 177 -11.25 9.40 11.86
CA ALA A 177 -11.64 10.65 12.51
C ALA A 177 -11.02 11.91 11.86
N TRP A 178 -9.98 11.74 11.05
CA TRP A 178 -9.17 12.83 10.49
C TRP A 178 -9.35 13.03 8.99
N LEU A 179 -10.00 12.10 8.28
CA LEU A 179 -10.35 12.21 6.87
C LEU A 179 -11.53 11.30 6.54
N HIS A 180 -12.65 11.88 6.08
CA HIS A 180 -13.93 11.15 5.95
C HIS A 180 -14.19 10.58 4.56
N ASP A 181 -13.13 10.32 3.78
CA ASP A 181 -13.21 9.80 2.39
C ASP A 181 -13.84 8.40 2.33
N MET A 182 -13.65 7.59 3.37
CA MET A 182 -13.95 6.16 3.40
C MET A 182 -14.87 5.76 4.55
N TYR A 183 -15.62 4.67 4.36
CA TYR A 183 -16.28 3.91 5.42
C TYR A 183 -15.57 2.58 5.66
N THR A 184 -15.71 2.04 6.86
CA THR A 184 -15.23 0.69 7.23
C THR A 184 -15.86 -0.38 6.35
N VAL A 185 -15.05 -1.28 5.79
CA VAL A 185 -15.55 -2.50 5.14
C VAL A 185 -15.70 -3.59 6.21
N VAL A 186 -16.90 -4.13 6.37
CA VAL A 186 -17.19 -5.11 7.42
C VAL A 186 -16.71 -6.50 6.99
N ALA A 187 -15.66 -6.98 7.66
CA ALA A 187 -15.12 -8.32 7.44
C ALA A 187 -16.22 -9.40 7.59
N GLY A 188 -16.21 -10.38 6.68
CA GLY A 188 -17.17 -11.49 6.67
C GLY A 188 -18.52 -11.20 6.00
N LYS A 189 -18.85 -9.93 5.66
CA LYS A 189 -20.02 -9.66 4.82
C LYS A 189 -19.79 -10.17 3.39
N PRO A 190 -20.80 -10.75 2.72
CA PRO A 190 -20.72 -11.05 1.28
C PRO A 190 -20.32 -9.81 0.48
N GLY A 191 -19.33 -9.93 -0.41
CA GLY A 191 -18.81 -8.83 -1.22
C GLY A 191 -17.63 -8.06 -0.60
N ALA A 192 -17.37 -8.19 0.71
CA ALA A 192 -16.32 -7.43 1.39
C ALA A 192 -14.91 -7.85 0.91
N GLN A 193 -14.64 -9.16 0.85
CA GLN A 193 -13.37 -9.68 0.35
C GLN A 193 -13.25 -9.44 -1.16
N GLU A 194 -14.34 -9.61 -1.92
CA GLU A 194 -14.39 -9.37 -3.36
C GLU A 194 -14.08 -7.91 -3.71
N TYR A 195 -14.53 -6.97 -2.88
CA TYR A 195 -14.17 -5.57 -3.04
C TYR A 195 -12.66 -5.34 -2.88
N TYR A 196 -12.04 -5.79 -1.78
CA TYR A 196 -10.59 -5.68 -1.60
C TYR A 196 -9.80 -6.42 -2.68
N ASN A 197 -10.25 -7.62 -3.06
CA ASN A 197 -9.71 -8.37 -4.18
C ASN A 197 -9.69 -7.52 -5.46
N SER A 198 -10.78 -6.82 -5.77
CA SER A 198 -10.88 -5.98 -6.96
C SER A 198 -9.98 -4.75 -6.93
N LEU A 199 -9.68 -4.22 -5.74
CA LEU A 199 -8.71 -3.13 -5.57
C LEU A 199 -7.31 -3.62 -5.90
N PHE A 200 -6.89 -4.75 -5.33
CA PHE A 200 -5.54 -5.28 -5.55
C PHE A 200 -5.34 -5.86 -6.95
N GLU A 201 -6.38 -6.38 -7.60
CA GLU A 201 -6.35 -6.67 -9.04
C GLU A 201 -6.03 -5.41 -9.86
N LEU A 202 -6.65 -4.26 -9.53
CA LEU A 202 -6.40 -2.99 -10.21
C LEU A 202 -4.95 -2.54 -9.99
N TYR A 203 -4.47 -2.54 -8.75
CA TYR A 203 -3.12 -2.08 -8.42
C TYR A 203 -2.06 -3.00 -9.03
N ALA A 204 -2.30 -4.31 -9.05
CA ALA A 204 -1.43 -5.24 -9.74
C ALA A 204 -1.42 -5.00 -11.26
N SER A 205 -2.57 -4.69 -11.87
CA SER A 205 -2.65 -4.36 -13.30
C SER A 205 -1.89 -3.07 -13.67
N TRP A 206 -1.76 -2.14 -12.72
CA TRP A 206 -0.92 -0.95 -12.88
C TRP A 206 0.56 -1.22 -12.65
N GLY A 207 0.94 -2.35 -12.06
CA GLY A 207 2.33 -2.61 -11.71
C GLY A 207 2.77 -1.96 -10.40
N VAL A 208 1.87 -1.76 -9.43
CA VAL A 208 2.23 -1.30 -8.08
C VAL A 208 3.07 -2.35 -7.36
N ASP A 209 4.18 -1.95 -6.72
CA ASP A 209 5.10 -2.80 -5.95
C ASP A 209 5.00 -2.59 -4.44
N LEU A 210 4.41 -1.48 -4.00
CA LEU A 210 4.21 -1.15 -2.58
C LEU A 210 2.86 -0.46 -2.38
N VAL A 211 2.15 -0.85 -1.33
CA VAL A 211 1.01 -0.08 -0.83
C VAL A 211 1.27 0.37 0.60
N LYS A 212 1.09 1.65 0.87
CA LYS A 212 0.97 2.21 2.22
C LYS A 212 -0.51 2.41 2.48
N ILE A 213 -1.06 1.85 3.54
CA ILE A 213 -2.49 1.97 3.84
C ILE A 213 -2.65 2.61 5.21
N ASP A 214 -3.25 3.80 5.19
CA ASP A 214 -3.57 4.57 6.38
C ASP A 214 -4.87 4.12 7.03
N ASP A 215 -5.05 4.57 8.27
CA ASP A 215 -6.20 4.27 9.11
C ASP A 215 -6.35 2.77 9.38
N LEU A 216 -5.25 2.03 9.49
CA LEU A 216 -5.23 0.60 9.84
C LEU A 216 -4.62 0.30 11.21
N SER A 217 -3.62 1.07 11.61
CA SER A 217 -2.78 0.79 12.78
C SER A 217 -3.29 1.45 14.06
N GLU A 218 -3.86 2.65 13.97
CA GLU A 218 -4.54 3.32 15.09
C GLU A 218 -5.85 3.98 14.62
N PRO A 219 -7.03 3.48 15.07
CA PRO A 219 -7.23 2.24 15.82
C PRO A 219 -6.86 0.99 14.99
N TYR A 220 -6.59 -0.14 15.65
CA TYR A 220 -6.13 -1.35 14.96
C TYR A 220 -7.29 -2.12 14.28
N HIS A 221 -7.25 -2.25 12.96
CA HIS A 221 -8.34 -2.81 12.14
C HIS A 221 -8.09 -4.25 11.65
N THR A 222 -7.99 -5.22 12.56
CA THR A 222 -7.67 -6.64 12.28
C THR A 222 -8.41 -7.22 11.07
N GLY A 223 -9.73 -7.04 11.01
CA GLY A 223 -10.55 -7.64 9.94
C GLY A 223 -10.18 -7.14 8.53
N GLU A 224 -9.85 -5.86 8.38
CA GLU A 224 -9.46 -5.31 7.09
C GLU A 224 -7.99 -5.62 6.75
N ILE A 225 -7.10 -5.63 7.75
CA ILE A 225 -5.70 -6.07 7.58
C ILE A 225 -5.64 -7.48 6.98
N GLU A 226 -6.44 -8.42 7.51
CA GLU A 226 -6.50 -9.79 6.99
C GLU A 226 -7.07 -9.86 5.56
N MET A 227 -8.14 -9.09 5.26
CA MET A 227 -8.73 -9.07 3.92
C MET A 227 -7.76 -8.47 2.90
N ILE A 228 -7.02 -7.43 3.27
CA ILE A 228 -5.98 -6.79 2.47
C ILE A 228 -4.85 -7.78 2.19
N ARG A 229 -4.32 -8.46 3.20
CA ARG A 229 -3.28 -9.50 3.02
C ARG A 229 -3.73 -10.57 2.02
N LYS A 230 -4.94 -11.11 2.22
CA LYS A 230 -5.53 -12.12 1.31
C LYS A 230 -5.68 -11.59 -0.11
N ALA A 231 -6.11 -10.34 -0.27
CA ALA A 231 -6.30 -9.71 -1.56
C ALA A 231 -4.96 -9.50 -2.29
N ILE A 232 -3.90 -9.07 -1.59
CA ILE A 232 -2.55 -8.96 -2.15
C ILE A 232 -2.06 -10.34 -2.62
N ASP A 233 -2.12 -11.35 -1.75
CA ASP A 233 -1.64 -12.71 -2.06
C ASP A 233 -2.34 -13.29 -3.29
N ARG A 234 -3.64 -13.00 -3.46
CA ARG A 234 -4.45 -13.46 -4.59
C ARG A 234 -3.97 -12.90 -5.94
N THR A 235 -3.32 -11.74 -5.98
CA THR A 235 -2.88 -11.13 -7.25
C THR A 235 -1.75 -11.89 -7.93
N GLY A 236 -0.95 -12.66 -7.16
CA GLY A 236 0.30 -13.25 -7.64
C GLY A 236 1.43 -12.25 -7.90
N ARG A 237 1.21 -10.95 -7.69
CA ARG A 237 2.24 -9.91 -7.77
C ARG A 237 2.83 -9.66 -6.38
N GLN A 238 4.14 -9.45 -6.32
CA GLN A 238 4.82 -9.04 -5.09
C GLN A 238 4.49 -7.57 -4.81
N ILE A 239 3.66 -7.34 -3.79
CA ILE A 239 3.29 -5.99 -3.33
C ILE A 239 3.64 -5.91 -1.85
N VAL A 240 4.61 -5.07 -1.52
CA VAL A 240 5.02 -4.77 -0.14
C VAL A 240 3.88 -4.03 0.56
N PHE A 241 3.51 -4.48 1.76
CA PHE A 241 2.40 -3.90 2.52
C PHE A 241 2.92 -3.10 3.72
N SER A 242 2.67 -1.79 3.71
CA SER A 242 2.94 -0.84 4.79
C SER A 242 1.63 -0.42 5.48
N MET A 243 1.58 -0.48 6.81
CA MET A 243 0.45 -0.06 7.64
C MET A 243 0.74 1.26 8.35
N SER A 244 -0.26 2.14 8.41
CA SER A 244 -0.16 3.49 8.97
C SER A 244 -1.56 3.98 9.43
N PRO A 245 -1.67 5.12 10.13
CA PRO A 245 -0.62 5.75 10.96
C PRO A 245 -0.37 4.93 12.22
N GLY A 246 0.70 5.24 12.96
CA GLY A 246 0.88 4.71 14.31
C GLY A 246 0.18 5.57 15.37
N GLU A 247 0.17 5.13 16.63
CA GLU A 247 0.92 4.00 17.15
C GLU A 247 0.20 2.65 16.96
N THR A 248 0.80 1.75 16.17
CA THR A 248 0.37 0.34 16.19
C THR A 248 0.44 -0.19 17.64
N PRO A 249 -0.62 -0.81 18.19
CA PRO A 249 -0.54 -1.34 19.55
C PRO A 249 0.50 -2.46 19.65
N ILE A 250 1.36 -2.42 20.68
CA ILE A 250 2.39 -3.46 20.85
C ILE A 250 1.79 -4.86 21.04
N ALA A 251 0.58 -4.94 21.62
CA ALA A 251 -0.15 -6.20 21.79
C ALA A 251 -0.42 -6.89 20.44
N ASP A 252 -0.54 -6.12 19.37
CA ASP A 252 -0.82 -6.59 18.00
C ASP A 252 0.45 -6.77 17.15
N ALA A 253 1.65 -6.57 17.72
CA ALA A 253 2.92 -6.65 16.99
C ALA A 253 3.11 -8.00 16.26
N ARG A 254 2.71 -9.11 16.88
CA ARG A 254 2.78 -10.44 16.25
C ARG A 254 1.80 -10.59 15.09
N HIS A 255 0.62 -9.99 15.20
CA HIS A 255 -0.35 -9.97 14.12
C HIS A 255 0.15 -9.11 12.96
N ALA A 256 0.74 -7.95 13.23
CA ALA A 256 1.37 -7.10 12.22
C ALA A 256 2.49 -7.84 11.48
N GLN A 257 3.39 -8.53 12.19
CA GLN A 257 4.44 -9.38 11.59
C GLN A 257 3.87 -10.42 10.60
N GLN A 258 2.69 -10.98 10.89
CA GLN A 258 2.09 -12.03 10.05
C GLN A 258 1.35 -11.49 8.82
N HIS A 259 1.14 -10.18 8.71
CA HIS A 259 0.29 -9.60 7.66
C HIS A 259 0.96 -8.46 6.88
N ALA A 260 1.83 -7.67 7.49
CA ALA A 260 2.45 -6.52 6.86
C ALA A 260 3.98 -6.64 6.80
N ASN A 261 4.56 -6.06 5.76
CA ASN A 261 6.00 -5.96 5.64
C ASN A 261 6.58 -4.83 6.50
N MET A 262 5.78 -3.80 6.78
CA MET A 262 6.15 -2.72 7.69
C MET A 262 4.91 -2.07 8.31
N TRP A 263 5.05 -1.51 9.52
CA TRP A 263 3.94 -0.85 10.22
C TRP A 263 4.46 0.29 11.10
N ARG A 264 3.77 1.42 11.05
CA ARG A 264 4.14 2.62 11.81
C ARG A 264 4.09 2.37 13.32
N THR A 265 5.20 2.65 14.00
CA THR A 265 5.33 2.50 15.46
C THR A 265 4.92 3.75 16.24
N VAL A 266 4.73 4.86 15.53
CA VAL A 266 4.47 6.21 16.04
C VAL A 266 3.46 6.94 15.16
N GLY A 267 2.82 7.98 15.70
CA GLY A 267 2.14 9.02 14.92
C GLY A 267 3.11 9.76 13.98
N ASP A 268 2.60 10.72 13.19
CA ASP A 268 3.40 11.31 12.11
C ASP A 268 4.65 12.03 12.63
N PHE A 269 5.80 11.64 12.07
CA PHE A 269 7.11 12.14 12.43
C PHE A 269 7.49 13.34 11.56
N TRP A 270 8.03 14.38 12.20
CA TRP A 270 8.45 15.61 11.56
C TRP A 270 9.81 16.05 12.09
N ASP A 271 10.38 17.09 11.46
CA ASP A 271 11.65 17.72 11.81
C ASP A 271 11.61 18.46 13.16
N SER A 272 11.46 17.69 14.25
CA SER A 272 11.33 18.13 15.64
C SER A 272 12.24 17.32 16.55
N TRP A 273 13.12 17.99 17.30
CA TRP A 273 14.01 17.33 18.25
C TRP A 273 13.26 16.50 19.30
N GLU A 274 12.15 17.01 19.83
CA GLU A 274 11.40 16.30 20.87
C GLU A 274 10.85 14.97 20.34
N GLN A 275 10.35 14.96 19.09
CA GLN A 275 9.93 13.71 18.46
C GLN A 275 11.13 12.78 18.22
N LEU A 276 12.25 13.28 17.69
CA LEU A 276 13.44 12.46 17.44
C LEU A 276 14.00 11.85 18.73
N LYS A 277 13.98 12.60 19.82
CA LYS A 277 14.40 12.13 21.14
C LYS A 277 13.49 11.01 21.66
N GLU A 278 12.17 11.14 21.49
CA GLU A 278 11.20 10.12 21.85
C GLU A 278 11.42 8.79 21.08
N HIS A 279 11.88 8.87 19.83
CA HIS A 279 12.12 7.70 18.99
C HIS A 279 13.15 6.72 19.57
N PHE A 280 14.06 7.14 20.44
CA PHE A 280 14.98 6.22 21.11
C PHE A 280 14.23 5.18 21.95
N GLU A 281 13.23 5.61 22.73
CA GLU A 281 12.41 4.71 23.55
C GLU A 281 11.46 3.89 22.68
N VAL A 282 10.88 4.48 21.64
CA VAL A 282 10.04 3.77 20.67
C VAL A 282 10.82 2.65 20.00
N CYS A 283 12.00 2.93 19.44
CA CYS A 283 12.83 1.94 18.76
C CYS A 283 13.26 0.82 19.72
N ASN A 284 13.67 1.17 20.94
CA ASN A 284 14.00 0.18 21.96
C ASN A 284 12.81 -0.76 22.25
N ARG A 285 11.62 -0.18 22.46
CA ARG A 285 10.36 -0.91 22.70
C ARG A 285 10.00 -1.88 21.56
N TRP A 286 10.28 -1.52 20.31
CA TRP A 286 9.95 -2.33 19.13
C TRP A 286 11.04 -3.31 18.68
N THR A 287 12.26 -3.21 19.23
CA THR A 287 13.41 -4.06 18.87
C THR A 287 13.10 -5.58 18.88
N PRO A 288 12.34 -6.14 19.86
CA PRO A 288 12.00 -7.57 19.88
C PRO A 288 11.13 -8.06 18.71
N TYR A 289 10.55 -7.15 17.93
CA TYR A 289 9.62 -7.44 16.85
C TYR A 289 10.20 -7.16 15.45
N ILE A 290 11.49 -6.82 15.36
CA ILE A 290 12.16 -6.72 14.06
C ILE A 290 12.39 -8.13 13.51
N MET A 291 11.91 -8.40 12.30
CA MET A 291 12.09 -9.68 11.61
C MET A 291 12.37 -9.43 10.12
N THR A 292 13.17 -10.28 9.49
CA THR A 292 13.36 -10.21 8.03
C THR A 292 12.01 -10.25 7.33
N GLY A 293 11.72 -9.25 6.50
CA GLY A 293 10.43 -9.15 5.81
C GLY A 293 9.32 -8.45 6.58
N ALA A 294 9.54 -8.10 7.85
CA ALA A 294 8.56 -7.50 8.76
C ALA A 294 9.24 -6.47 9.68
N TRP A 295 9.11 -5.20 9.32
CA TRP A 295 9.90 -4.08 9.85
C TRP A 295 9.04 -3.09 10.63
N PRO A 296 9.22 -2.92 11.95
CA PRO A 296 8.67 -1.77 12.66
C PRO A 296 9.18 -0.48 12.00
N ASP A 297 8.25 0.41 11.66
CA ASP A 297 8.50 1.61 10.88
C ASP A 297 8.50 2.86 11.77
N ALA A 298 9.66 3.49 11.89
CA ALA A 298 9.87 4.74 12.61
C ALA A 298 9.42 5.98 11.81
N ASP A 299 8.75 5.78 10.66
CA ASP A 299 8.24 6.80 9.74
C ASP A 299 9.31 7.41 8.83
N MET A 300 8.85 8.27 7.91
CA MET A 300 9.62 8.94 6.88
C MET A 300 10.73 9.82 7.46
N LEU A 301 11.72 10.15 6.62
CA LEU A 301 12.85 10.99 6.95
C LEU A 301 12.56 12.44 6.53
N PRO A 302 12.25 13.36 7.46
CA PRO A 302 11.98 14.77 7.17
C PRO A 302 13.32 15.50 6.95
N LEU A 303 14.00 15.18 5.85
CA LEU A 303 15.30 15.70 5.42
C LEU A 303 15.17 16.50 4.12
N GLY A 304 16.11 17.42 3.88
CA GLY A 304 16.12 18.25 2.66
C GLY A 304 15.02 19.32 2.67
N ARG A 305 14.47 19.65 1.49
CA ARG A 305 13.38 20.63 1.35
C ARG A 305 12.03 19.98 1.60
N LEU A 306 11.32 20.47 2.61
CA LEU A 306 10.02 20.01 3.07
C LEU A 306 8.98 21.13 2.88
N GLY A 307 7.69 20.81 3.05
CA GLY A 307 6.67 21.83 3.24
C GLY A 307 6.30 22.64 2.00
N ILE A 308 6.74 22.24 0.79
CA ILE A 308 6.41 22.98 -0.45
C ILE A 308 4.90 23.14 -0.57
N ARG A 309 4.15 22.05 -0.31
CA ARG A 309 2.68 22.01 -0.20
C ARG A 309 2.20 20.97 0.82
N ALA A 310 2.89 20.85 1.94
CA ALA A 310 2.60 19.82 2.94
C ALA A 310 1.31 20.09 3.74
N GLU A 311 0.87 19.09 4.49
CA GLU A 311 -0.19 19.24 5.50
C GLU A 311 0.27 20.11 6.67
N ARG A 312 1.53 19.99 7.10
CA ARG A 312 2.11 20.76 8.22
C ARG A 312 3.29 21.64 7.84
N GLY A 313 3.18 22.89 8.30
CA GLY A 313 4.21 23.91 8.13
C GLY A 313 4.31 24.42 6.70
N ASP A 314 5.24 25.35 6.50
CA ASP A 314 5.52 26.01 5.23
C ASP A 314 6.81 25.49 4.59
N ASP A 315 7.07 25.91 3.35
CA ASP A 315 8.24 25.59 2.55
C ASP A 315 9.53 25.95 3.29
N ARG A 316 10.38 24.95 3.54
CA ARG A 316 11.59 25.09 4.33
C ARG A 316 12.61 24.01 4.01
N GLN A 317 13.85 24.25 4.38
CA GLN A 317 14.77 23.14 4.66
C GLN A 317 14.41 22.53 6.02
N THR A 318 14.69 21.24 6.20
CA THR A 318 14.53 20.56 7.50
C THR A 318 15.08 21.40 8.64
N ARG A 319 14.33 21.48 9.73
CA ARG A 319 14.72 22.19 10.96
C ARG A 319 15.78 21.43 11.76
N PHE A 320 16.03 20.16 11.44
CA PHE A 320 17.11 19.41 12.06
C PHE A 320 18.47 20.01 11.74
N THR A 321 19.24 20.29 12.77
CA THR A 321 20.67 20.60 12.68
C THR A 321 21.43 19.43 12.05
N PRO A 322 22.65 19.63 11.52
CA PRO A 322 23.45 18.55 10.97
C PRO A 322 23.68 17.37 11.93
N ASP A 323 23.79 17.63 13.23
CA ASP A 323 23.97 16.59 14.25
C ASP A 323 22.67 15.81 14.50
N GLU A 324 21.52 16.48 14.49
CA GLU A 324 20.21 15.81 14.57
C GLU A 324 19.94 14.96 13.33
N GLN A 325 20.30 15.44 12.12
CA GLN A 325 20.19 14.66 10.89
C GLN A 325 21.05 13.38 10.93
N ARG A 326 22.27 13.47 11.48
CA ARG A 326 23.13 12.30 11.69
C ARG A 326 22.56 11.37 12.76
N THR A 327 22.01 11.93 13.83
CA THR A 327 21.36 11.17 14.90
C THR A 327 20.17 10.38 14.36
N LEU A 328 19.31 11.03 13.58
CA LEU A 328 18.18 10.42 12.86
C LEU A 328 18.65 9.24 11.99
N MET A 329 19.57 9.49 11.05
CA MET A 329 20.06 8.44 10.16
C MET A 329 20.72 7.29 10.92
N THR A 330 21.46 7.59 11.99
CA THR A 330 22.10 6.57 12.82
C THR A 330 21.08 5.68 13.52
N LEU A 331 20.05 6.29 14.15
CA LEU A 331 19.02 5.55 14.86
C LEU A 331 18.18 4.69 13.91
N TRP A 332 17.72 5.24 12.78
CA TRP A 332 16.93 4.49 11.80
C TRP A 332 17.73 3.31 11.22
N SER A 333 19.01 3.52 10.91
CA SER A 333 19.85 2.47 10.31
C SER A 333 20.14 1.34 11.30
N ILE A 334 20.54 1.65 12.54
CA ILE A 334 20.86 0.62 13.54
C ILE A 334 19.60 -0.12 14.02
N PHE A 335 18.46 0.58 14.09
CA PHE A 335 17.15 -0.02 14.38
C PHE A 335 16.62 -0.85 13.20
N ARG A 336 17.10 -0.60 11.98
CA ARG A 336 16.60 -1.17 10.72
C ARG A 336 15.16 -0.76 10.42
N SER A 337 14.84 0.52 10.64
CA SER A 337 13.62 1.11 10.10
C SER A 337 13.70 1.15 8.58
N PRO A 338 12.56 1.04 7.87
CA PRO A 338 12.46 1.50 6.49
C PRO A 338 12.97 2.95 6.37
N LEU A 339 13.61 3.26 5.25
CA LEU A 339 14.18 4.58 4.98
C LEU A 339 13.40 5.23 3.84
N MET A 340 12.39 6.03 4.16
CA MET A 340 11.58 6.76 3.16
C MET A 340 11.91 8.24 3.23
N PHE A 341 12.65 8.77 2.25
CA PHE A 341 12.96 10.20 2.18
C PHE A 341 11.71 11.03 1.91
N GLY A 342 11.39 12.00 2.76
CA GLY A 342 10.18 12.83 2.65
C GLY A 342 10.36 14.13 1.87
N GLY A 343 11.59 14.62 1.71
CA GLY A 343 11.85 15.88 1.02
C GLY A 343 11.83 15.80 -0.50
N ASP A 344 11.91 16.97 -1.14
CA ASP A 344 12.07 17.08 -2.59
C ASP A 344 13.51 16.75 -3.01
N LEU A 345 13.73 15.53 -3.53
CA LEU A 345 15.05 15.03 -3.91
C LEU A 345 15.81 15.92 -4.91
N PRO A 346 15.20 16.46 -5.98
CA PRO A 346 15.87 17.37 -6.92
C PRO A 346 16.48 18.63 -6.27
N SER A 347 15.94 19.06 -5.12
CA SER A 347 16.43 20.22 -4.38
C SER A 347 17.55 19.91 -3.36
N ASN A 348 18.01 18.66 -3.28
CA ASN A 348 19.00 18.25 -2.30
C ASN A 348 20.32 19.02 -2.39
N THR A 349 20.87 19.34 -1.22
CA THR A 349 22.24 19.83 -1.10
C THR A 349 23.25 18.67 -1.13
N PRO A 350 24.54 18.92 -1.43
CA PRO A 350 25.57 17.89 -1.33
C PRO A 350 25.66 17.26 0.08
N ALA A 351 25.41 18.05 1.13
CA ALA A 351 25.41 17.55 2.51
C ALA A 351 24.27 16.57 2.76
N THR A 352 23.05 16.87 2.28
CA THR A 352 21.90 15.97 2.37
C THR A 352 22.14 14.69 1.57
N LEU A 353 22.65 14.80 0.33
CA LEU A 353 22.98 13.63 -0.50
C LEU A 353 24.02 12.71 0.17
N ALA A 354 25.01 13.28 0.88
CA ALA A 354 26.02 12.50 1.58
C ALA A 354 25.44 11.63 2.72
N LEU A 355 24.33 12.05 3.36
CA LEU A 355 23.63 11.23 4.35
C LEU A 355 23.01 9.97 3.71
N LEU A 356 22.51 10.09 2.48
CA LEU A 356 21.76 9.04 1.79
C LEU A 356 22.65 8.07 1.01
N THR A 357 23.95 8.33 0.90
CA THR A 357 24.88 7.59 0.03
C THR A 357 26.08 7.01 0.76
N ASN A 358 26.10 7.05 2.10
CA ASN A 358 27.21 6.53 2.89
C ASN A 358 27.09 5.00 3.09
N PRO A 359 27.93 4.18 2.41
CA PRO A 359 27.83 2.72 2.44
C PRO A 359 28.37 2.08 3.73
N ARG A 360 28.83 2.88 4.70
CA ARG A 360 29.18 2.38 6.04
C ARG A 360 28.02 2.50 7.02
N VAL A 361 27.03 3.34 6.71
CA VAL A 361 25.83 3.56 7.52
C VAL A 361 24.69 2.70 6.99
N LEU A 362 24.52 2.69 5.66
CA LEU A 362 23.66 1.75 4.92
C LEU A 362 24.33 0.37 4.88
#